data_AF-A0A530ZM83-F1
#
_entry.id   AF-A0A530ZM83-F1
#
_cell.length_a   1.000
_cell.length_b   1.000
_cell.length_c   1.000
_cell.angle_alpha   90.00
_cell.angle_beta   90.00
_cell.angle_gamma   90.00
#
_symmetry.space_group_name_H-M   'P 1'
#
loop_
_entity.id
_entity.type
_entity.pdbx_description
1 polymer ?
#
loop_
_entity_poly.entity_id
_entity_poly.type
_entity_poly.pdbx_seq_one_letter_code
_entity_poly.pdbx_strand_id
1 'polypeptide(L)'
;MSKFTILLGGDLIRTPLLDRQVEGTRVIAADAGISHARTLTLTPELWVGDFDSVPADLPDELAAVPRQVFPAEKDKTDGELAIAAALERGATSLVLAGAFGGKRTDHAFLHLALGVRLAEAGTEVLLT
;
A
#
# COMPACT_ATOMS: atom_id res chain seq x y z
N MET A 1 18.18 5.48 5.52
CA MET A 1 16.76 5.89 5.40
C MET A 1 15.97 4.65 5.06
N SER A 2 14.87 4.38 5.77
CA SER A 2 14.05 3.20 5.54
C SER A 2 12.86 3.60 4.67
N LYS A 3 12.84 3.15 3.42
CA LYS A 3 11.80 3.47 2.44
C LYS A 3 10.84 2.29 2.30
N PHE A 4 9.55 2.58 2.34
CA PHE A 4 8.51 1.59 2.13
C PHE A 4 7.65 1.91 0.92
N THR A 5 7.21 0.88 0.21
CA THR A 5 6.13 0.95 -0.77
C THR A 5 4.86 0.36 -0.15
N ILE A 6 3.81 1.16 -0.14
CA ILE A 6 2.46 0.76 0.25
C ILE A 6 1.69 0.47 -1.04
N LEU A 7 1.23 -0.77 -1.19
CA LEU A 7 0.38 -1.16 -2.31
C LEU A 7 -1.08 -0.90 -1.95
N LEU A 8 -1.71 0.03 -2.67
CA LEU A 8 -3.09 0.45 -2.49
C LEU A 8 -3.99 -0.13 -3.60
N GLY A 9 -5.30 -0.07 -3.41
CA GLY A 9 -6.28 -0.71 -4.31
C GLY A 9 -6.64 0.06 -5.59
N GLY A 10 -6.00 1.20 -5.87
CA GLY A 10 -6.23 1.95 -7.12
C GLY A 10 -5.63 1.27 -8.35
N ASP A 11 -5.89 1.84 -9.52
CA ASP A 11 -5.36 1.30 -10.78
C ASP A 11 -3.84 1.48 -10.83
N LEU A 12 -3.13 0.47 -11.32
CA LEU A 12 -1.67 0.48 -11.40
C LEU A 12 -1.20 -0.05 -12.75
N ILE A 13 -0.33 0.72 -13.40
CA ILE A 13 0.33 0.34 -14.65
C ILE A 13 1.82 0.28 -14.39
N ARG A 14 2.43 -0.87 -14.63
CA ARG A 14 3.88 -1.03 -14.53
C ARG A 14 4.58 -0.22 -15.61
N THR A 15 5.51 0.64 -15.19
CA THR A 15 6.35 1.45 -16.08
C THR A 15 7.80 1.44 -15.58
N PRO A 16 8.80 1.77 -16.43
CA PRO A 16 10.18 1.91 -15.98
C PRO A 16 10.41 3.00 -14.92
N LEU A 17 9.50 3.98 -14.82
CA LEU A 17 9.55 4.97 -13.74
C LEU A 17 9.09 4.34 -12.42
N LEU A 18 7.97 3.61 -12.45
CA LEU A 18 7.44 2.94 -11.28
C LEU A 18 8.42 1.90 -10.71
N ASP A 19 9.04 1.09 -11.60
CA ASP A 19 10.06 0.12 -11.20
C ASP A 19 11.21 0.80 -10.42
N ARG A 20 11.69 1.97 -10.87
CA ARG A 20 12.72 2.76 -10.17
C ARG A 20 12.21 3.38 -8.86
N GLN A 21 10.93 3.74 -8.78
CA GLN A 21 10.36 4.33 -7.57
C GLN A 21 10.25 3.32 -6.44
N VAL A 22 9.98 2.05 -6.75
CA VAL A 22 9.78 0.95 -5.78
C VAL A 22 11.02 0.07 -5.57
N GLU A 23 12.08 0.27 -6.35
CA GLU A 23 13.33 -0.48 -6.25
C GLU A 23 13.94 -0.39 -4.83
N GLY A 24 14.32 -1.54 -4.28
CA GLY A 24 14.96 -1.65 -2.96
C GLY A 24 14.08 -1.24 -1.77
N THR A 25 12.77 -1.08 -1.98
CA THR A 25 11.83 -0.72 -0.89
C THR A 25 11.33 -1.95 -0.16
N ARG A 26 10.97 -1.77 1.12
CA ARG A 26 10.19 -2.75 1.87
C ARG A 26 8.71 -2.55 1.54
N VAL A 27 7.92 -3.63 1.55
CA VAL A 27 6.58 -3.57 0.93
C VAL A 27 5.50 -3.99 1.91
N ILE A 28 4.45 -3.19 2.04
CA ILE A 28 3.23 -3.54 2.77
C ILE A 28 2.04 -3.40 1.83
N ALA A 29 1.18 -4.41 1.78
CA ALA A 29 -0.03 -4.38 0.99
C ALA A 29 -1.24 -4.01 1.84
N ALA A 30 -2.12 -3.16 1.31
CA ALA A 30 -3.43 -2.87 1.88
C ALA A 30 -4.51 -3.57 1.03
N ASP A 31 -5.25 -4.49 1.65
CA ASP A 31 -6.40 -5.21 1.08
C ASP A 31 -6.18 -5.62 -0.40
N ALA A 32 -7.01 -5.17 -1.34
CA ALA A 32 -6.91 -5.50 -2.77
C ALA A 32 -5.59 -5.07 -3.43
N GLY A 33 -4.83 -4.15 -2.82
CA GLY A 33 -3.51 -3.72 -3.28
C GLY A 33 -2.47 -4.86 -3.31
N ILE A 34 -2.72 -5.97 -2.60
CA ILE A 34 -1.89 -7.18 -2.68
C ILE A 34 -1.72 -7.68 -4.13
N SER A 35 -2.70 -7.44 -5.00
CA SER A 35 -2.67 -7.87 -6.40
C SER A 35 -1.54 -7.21 -7.19
N HIS A 36 -1.15 -5.98 -6.82
CA HIS A 36 -0.06 -5.25 -7.47
C HIS A 36 1.32 -5.84 -7.19
N ALA A 37 1.47 -6.62 -6.11
CA ALA A 37 2.72 -7.27 -5.74
C ALA A 37 3.23 -8.15 -6.89
N ARG A 38 2.34 -8.92 -7.51
CA ARG A 38 2.67 -9.77 -8.66
C ARG A 38 3.09 -8.93 -9.87
N THR A 39 2.33 -7.90 -10.20
CA THR A 39 2.59 -7.00 -11.34
C THR A 39 3.97 -6.36 -11.24
N LEU A 40 4.33 -5.90 -10.03
CA LEU A 40 5.61 -5.24 -9.74
C LEU A 40 6.73 -6.22 -9.38
N THR A 41 6.45 -7.52 -9.29
CA THR A 41 7.42 -8.53 -8.84
C THR A 41 8.01 -8.20 -7.47
N LEU A 42 7.15 -7.74 -6.56
CA LEU A 42 7.46 -7.37 -5.18
C LEU A 42 6.91 -8.42 -4.22
N THR A 43 7.59 -8.60 -3.09
CA THR A 43 7.13 -9.49 -2.01
C THR A 43 6.80 -8.65 -0.78
N PRO A 44 5.51 -8.49 -0.45
CA PRO A 44 5.10 -7.80 0.77
C PRO A 44 5.56 -8.56 2.02
N GLU A 45 6.05 -7.83 3.02
CA GLU A 45 6.36 -8.39 4.35
C GLU A 45 5.12 -8.44 5.26
N LEU A 46 4.08 -7.68 4.92
CA LEU A 46 2.83 -7.60 5.65
C LEU A 46 1.67 -7.31 4.69
N TRP A 47 0.54 -7.92 4.96
CA TRP A 47 -0.73 -7.66 4.29
C TRP A 47 -1.77 -7.25 5.32
N VAL A 48 -2.33 -6.06 5.17
CA VAL A 48 -3.23 -5.41 6.11
C VAL A 48 -4.62 -5.27 5.48
N GLY A 49 -5.67 -5.66 6.19
CA GLY A 49 -7.03 -5.55 5.66
C GLY A 49 -8.08 -6.22 6.55
N ASP A 50 -9.34 -6.08 6.18
CA ASP A 50 -10.41 -7.00 6.60
C ASP A 50 -10.58 -8.19 5.62
N PHE A 51 -9.97 -8.11 4.43
CA PHE A 51 -9.88 -9.18 3.45
C PHE A 51 -11.24 -9.60 2.86
N ASP A 52 -12.22 -8.70 2.85
CA ASP A 52 -13.53 -8.97 2.23
C ASP A 52 -13.48 -8.99 0.69
N SER A 53 -12.42 -8.40 0.12
CA SER A 53 -12.25 -8.15 -1.30
C SER A 53 -11.10 -8.96 -1.92
N VAL A 54 -10.63 -10.01 -1.23
CA VAL A 54 -9.50 -10.82 -1.68
C VAL A 54 -9.83 -11.57 -2.98
N PRO A 55 -8.97 -11.46 -4.02
CA PRO A 55 -9.13 -12.26 -5.24
C PRO A 55 -9.08 -13.75 -4.93
N ALA A 56 -10.02 -14.52 -5.48
CA ALA A 56 -10.10 -15.97 -5.28
C ALA A 56 -8.89 -16.75 -5.85
N ASP A 57 -8.08 -16.12 -6.70
CA ASP A 57 -6.92 -16.70 -7.38
C ASP A 57 -5.60 -16.02 -6.95
N LEU A 58 -5.42 -15.87 -5.63
CA LEU A 58 -4.20 -15.32 -5.08
C LEU A 58 -3.09 -16.38 -5.14
N PRO A 59 -1.94 -16.12 -5.80
CA PRO A 59 -0.81 -17.04 -5.84
C PRO A 59 -0.37 -17.49 -4.44
N ASP A 60 0.08 -18.75 -4.31
CA ASP A 60 0.51 -19.34 -3.03
C ASP A 60 1.56 -18.48 -2.30
N GLU A 61 2.47 -17.85 -3.06
CA GLU A 61 3.49 -16.94 -2.53
C GLU A 61 2.90 -15.71 -1.82
N LEU A 62 1.80 -15.15 -2.34
CA LEU A 62 1.11 -14.02 -1.73
C LEU A 62 0.18 -14.51 -0.61
N ALA A 63 -0.35 -15.72 -0.70
CA ALA A 63 -1.13 -16.34 0.36
C ALA A 63 -0.30 -16.62 1.63
N ALA A 64 1.02 -16.80 1.48
CA ALA A 64 1.98 -16.99 2.56
C ALA A 64 2.40 -15.69 3.28
N VAL A 65 2.05 -14.51 2.74
CA VAL A 65 2.37 -13.21 3.35
C VAL A 65 1.69 -13.10 4.73
N PRO A 66 2.41 -12.67 5.78
CA PRO A 66 1.81 -12.43 7.10
C PRO A 66 0.64 -11.45 7.02
N ARG A 67 -0.53 -11.86 7.53
CA ARG A 67 -1.75 -11.05 7.55
C ARG A 67 -1.94 -10.38 8.90
N GLN A 68 -2.30 -9.10 8.87
CA GLN A 68 -2.80 -8.37 10.02
C GLN A 68 -4.26 -7.98 9.76
N VAL A 69 -5.16 -8.71 10.42
CA VAL A 69 -6.61 -8.59 10.25
C VAL A 69 -7.13 -7.45 11.12
N PHE A 70 -7.95 -6.59 10.53
CA PHE A 70 -8.71 -5.57 11.25
C PHE A 70 -10.21 -5.75 11.01
N PRO A 71 -11.08 -5.38 11.97
CA PRO A 71 -12.53 -5.41 11.77
C PRO A 71 -12.96 -4.54 10.59
N ALA A 72 -14.08 -4.88 9.93
CA ALA A 72 -14.62 -4.06 8.84
C ALA A 72 -15.11 -2.68 9.33
N GLU A 73 -15.74 -2.62 10.51
CA GLU A 73 -16.04 -1.36 11.19
C GLU A 73 -14.79 -0.84 11.93
N LYS A 74 -14.21 0.23 11.38
CA LYS A 74 -12.99 0.88 11.90
C LYS A 74 -12.96 2.33 11.41
N ASP A 75 -12.34 3.20 12.20
CA ASP A 75 -12.20 4.63 11.85
C ASP A 75 -11.11 4.88 10.79
N LYS A 76 -10.25 3.89 10.53
CA LYS A 76 -9.11 4.01 9.60
C LYS A 76 -9.29 3.11 8.41
N THR A 77 -8.93 3.60 7.22
CA THR A 77 -8.85 2.77 6.02
C THR A 77 -7.69 1.77 6.08
N ASP A 78 -7.74 0.70 5.29
CA ASP A 78 -6.65 -0.28 5.24
C ASP A 78 -5.34 0.33 4.73
N GLY A 79 -5.42 1.32 3.84
CA GLY A 79 -4.27 2.12 3.41
C GLY A 79 -3.63 2.89 4.59
N GLU A 80 -4.43 3.50 5.46
CA GLU A 80 -3.93 4.16 6.68
C GLU A 80 -3.31 3.18 7.67
N LEU A 81 -3.89 2.00 7.81
CA LEU A 81 -3.36 0.94 8.66
C LEU A 81 -2.03 0.41 8.12
N ALA A 82 -1.91 0.23 6.80
CA ALA A 82 -0.66 -0.15 6.15
C ALA A 82 0.43 0.93 6.30
N ILE A 83 0.07 2.22 6.16
CA ILE A 83 0.97 3.34 6.41
C ILE A 83 1.44 3.34 7.88
N ALA A 84 0.51 3.19 8.83
CA ALA A 84 0.86 3.12 10.26
C ALA A 84 1.82 1.97 10.55
N ALA A 85 1.56 0.78 9.99
CA ALA A 85 2.42 -0.38 10.11
C ALA A 85 3.83 -0.13 9.56
N ALA A 86 3.96 0.60 8.44
CA ALA A 86 5.26 0.98 7.89
C ALA A 86 6.01 1.98 8.80
N LEU A 87 5.31 2.99 9.33
CA LEU A 87 5.89 3.97 10.25
C LEU A 87 6.36 3.32 11.55
N GLU A 88 5.59 2.41 12.14
CA GLU A 88 5.99 1.62 13.31
C GLU A 88 7.25 0.79 13.05
N ARG A 89 7.47 0.37 11.79
CA ARG A 89 8.67 -0.36 11.33
C ARG A 89 9.82 0.56 10.92
N GLY A 90 9.73 1.85 11.25
CA GLY A 90 10.79 2.83 11.06
C GLY A 90 10.82 3.48 9.67
N ALA A 91 9.72 3.45 8.91
CA ALA A 91 9.66 4.17 7.63
C ALA A 91 9.95 5.67 7.80
N THR A 92 10.88 6.17 7.00
CA THR A 92 11.19 7.61 6.88
C THR A 92 10.70 8.20 5.57
N SER A 93 10.39 7.33 4.59
CA SER A 93 9.81 7.70 3.31
C SER A 93 8.87 6.63 2.79
N LEU A 94 7.85 7.05 2.04
CA LEU A 94 6.76 6.21 1.56
C LEU A 94 6.51 6.42 0.07
N VAL A 95 6.27 5.33 -0.65
CA VAL A 95 5.68 5.32 -1.99
C VAL A 95 4.29 4.70 -1.88
N LEU A 96 3.26 5.47 -2.14
CA LEU A 96 1.88 5.01 -2.21
C LEU A 96 1.59 4.64 -3.67
N ALA A 97 1.70 3.35 -3.99
CA ALA A 97 1.51 2.83 -5.34
C ALA A 97 0.08 2.33 -5.53
N GLY A 98 -0.57 2.72 -6.63
CA GLY A 98 -2.01 2.53 -6.81
C GLY A 98 -2.81 3.56 -5.99
N ALA A 99 -2.25 4.76 -5.79
CA ALA A 99 -2.92 5.80 -5.00
C ALA A 99 -4.11 6.44 -5.73
N PHE A 100 -4.22 6.24 -7.04
CA PHE A 100 -5.25 6.83 -7.89
C PHE A 100 -5.94 5.78 -8.77
N GLY A 101 -7.05 6.18 -9.40
CA GLY A 101 -7.84 5.28 -10.24
C GLY A 101 -8.72 4.32 -9.44
N GLY A 102 -9.33 3.37 -10.13
CA GLY A 102 -10.28 2.41 -9.57
C GLY A 102 -11.71 2.96 -9.43
N LYS A 103 -12.57 2.17 -8.76
CA LYS A 103 -14.02 2.49 -8.62
C LYS A 103 -14.33 3.54 -7.55
N ARG A 104 -13.38 3.79 -6.63
CA ARG A 104 -13.55 4.62 -5.42
C ARG A 104 -12.78 5.93 -5.53
N THR A 105 -13.32 6.89 -6.30
CA THR A 105 -12.68 8.20 -6.48
C THR A 105 -12.56 8.98 -5.17
N ASP A 106 -13.42 8.71 -4.18
CA ASP A 106 -13.31 9.24 -2.81
C ASP A 106 -11.97 8.87 -2.14
N HIS A 107 -11.45 7.67 -2.40
CA HIS A 107 -10.16 7.23 -1.86
C HIS A 107 -8.98 8.03 -2.42
N ALA A 108 -9.04 8.48 -3.68
CA ALA A 108 -8.00 9.31 -4.25
C ALA A 108 -7.82 10.63 -3.47
N PHE A 109 -8.92 11.28 -3.05
CA PHE A 109 -8.87 12.47 -2.21
C PHE A 109 -8.29 12.17 -0.83
N LEU A 110 -8.66 11.03 -0.24
CA LEU A 110 -8.10 10.58 1.03
C LEU A 110 -6.58 10.37 0.94
N HIS A 111 -6.08 9.69 -0.11
CA HIS A 111 -4.65 9.47 -0.29
C HIS A 111 -3.88 10.79 -0.41
N LEU A 112 -4.43 11.77 -1.14
CA LEU A 112 -3.83 13.12 -1.23
C LEU A 112 -3.79 13.81 0.14
N ALA A 113 -4.89 13.81 0.87
CA ALA A 113 -4.96 14.42 2.20
C ALA A 113 -3.98 13.75 3.19
N LEU A 114 -3.86 12.41 3.13
CA LEU A 114 -2.88 11.65 3.91
C LEU A 114 -1.45 12.01 3.52
N GLY A 115 -1.16 12.11 2.22
CA GLY A 115 0.16 12.52 1.73
C GLY A 115 0.58 13.88 2.27
N VAL A 116 -0.32 14.87 2.27
CA VAL A 116 -0.07 16.19 2.86
C VAL A 116 0.23 16.08 4.36
N ARG A 117 -0.62 15.39 5.12
CA ARG A 117 -0.44 15.20 6.57
C ARG A 117 0.88 14.52 6.91
N LEU A 118 1.29 13.52 6.12
CA LEU A 118 2.56 12.81 6.31
C LEU A 118 3.76 13.71 6.01
N ALA A 119 3.68 14.52 4.95
CA ALA A 119 4.71 15.49 4.60
C ALA A 119 4.88 16.56 5.69
N GLU A 120 3.78 17.07 6.25
CA GLU A 120 3.81 18.01 7.39
C GLU A 120 4.44 17.39 8.64
N ALA A 121 4.28 16.09 8.83
CA ALA A 121 4.91 15.32 9.90
C ALA A 121 6.38 14.95 9.60
N GLY A 122 6.95 15.40 8.47
CA GLY A 122 8.35 15.17 8.09
C GLY A 122 8.63 13.82 7.41
N THR A 123 7.59 13.10 6.97
CA THR A 123 7.74 11.88 6.16
C THR A 123 7.73 12.24 4.68
N GLU A 124 8.75 11.84 3.93
CA GLU A 124 8.74 12.00 2.47
C GLU A 124 7.72 11.05 1.85
N VAL A 125 6.78 11.56 1.03
CA VAL A 125 5.74 10.74 0.41
C VAL A 125 5.67 10.99 -1.09
N LEU A 126 5.64 9.91 -1.85
CA LEU A 126 5.36 9.88 -3.28
C LEU A 126 4.06 9.12 -3.51
N LEU A 127 3.15 9.68 -4.32
CA LEU A 127 1.93 9.01 -4.77
C LEU A 127 2.08 8.66 -6.26
N THR A 128 1.76 7.42 -6.64
CA THR A 128 1.90 6.93 -8.02
C THR A 128 0.91 5.82 -8.37
#